data_AF-A0A920Q5J6-F1
#
_entry.id   AF-A0A920Q5J6-F1
#
_cell.length_a   1.000
_cell.length_b   1.000
_cell.length_c   1.000
_cell.angle_alpha   90.00
_cell.angle_beta   90.00
_cell.angle_gamma   90.00
#
_symmetry.space_group_name_H-M   'P 1'
#
loop_
_entity.id
_entity.type
_entity.pdbx_description
1 polymer ?
#
loop_
_entity_poly.entity_id
_entity_poly.type
_entity_poly.pdbx_seq_one_letter_code
_entity_poly.pdbx_strand_id
1 'polypeptide(L)'
;MLESTGNSVEYISADSTLVYTSMCEGDMDLVHEVWQGAFGVAFEEQVDKGCVIDAATHDAKTREEWWYPSYIEDVCPGLPDWQALNECAEMFATPDSGGKGRFLGGPVDWLKGDQERVEVWA
;
A
#
# COMPACT_ATOMS: atom_id res chain seq x y z
N MET A 1 5.21 -18.07 18.19
CA MET A 1 4.89 -17.55 19.53
C MET A 1 3.54 -18.04 20.04
N LEU A 2 2.46 -17.92 19.26
CA LEU A 2 1.13 -18.40 19.68
C LEU A 2 1.08 -19.93 19.87
N GLU A 3 1.69 -20.71 18.98
CA GLU A 3 1.79 -22.17 19.14
C GLU A 3 2.61 -22.57 20.37
N SER A 4 3.71 -21.85 20.67
CA SER A 4 4.56 -22.15 21.83
C SER A 4 3.86 -21.89 23.17
N THR A 5 2.76 -21.12 23.18
CA THR A 5 1.91 -20.94 24.36
C THR A 5 0.70 -21.89 24.37
N GLY A 6 0.64 -22.87 23.45
CA GLY A 6 -0.38 -23.92 23.42
C GLY A 6 -1.61 -23.63 22.56
N ASN A 7 -1.61 -22.58 21.74
CA ASN A 7 -2.71 -22.30 20.82
C ASN A 7 -2.56 -23.09 19.50
N SER A 8 -3.69 -23.41 18.85
CA SER A 8 -3.68 -23.81 17.44
C SER A 8 -3.59 -22.58 16.56
N VAL A 9 -2.76 -22.63 15.51
CA VAL A 9 -2.64 -21.56 14.53
C VAL A 9 -2.93 -22.11 13.14
N GLU A 10 -3.74 -21.38 12.38
CA GLU A 10 -3.95 -21.60 10.96
C GLU A 10 -3.55 -20.33 10.20
N TYR A 11 -2.86 -20.49 9.06
CA TYR A 11 -2.50 -19.37 8.20
C TYR A 11 -3.44 -19.36 7.00
N ILE A 12 -4.24 -18.30 6.89
CA ILE A 12 -5.20 -18.14 5.81
C ILE A 12 -4.72 -17.00 4.92
N SER A 13 -4.62 -17.26 3.61
CA SER A 13 -4.36 -16.22 2.63
C SER A 13 -5.61 -15.37 2.43
N ALA A 14 -5.46 -14.05 2.48
CA ALA A 14 -6.55 -13.10 2.30
C ALA A 14 -6.13 -11.94 1.41
N ASP A 15 -7.11 -11.26 0.82
CA ASP A 15 -6.92 -9.95 0.20
C ASP A 15 -6.58 -8.91 1.28
N SER A 16 -5.58 -8.07 1.00
CA SER A 16 -4.96 -7.19 2.02
C SER A 16 -5.90 -6.08 2.54
N THR A 17 -6.99 -5.80 1.82
CA THR A 17 -8.05 -4.88 2.28
C THR A 17 -9.21 -5.65 2.90
N LEU A 18 -9.68 -6.73 2.26
CA LEU A 18 -10.88 -7.45 2.73
C LEU A 18 -10.67 -8.17 4.06
N VAL A 19 -9.41 -8.47 4.42
CA VAL A 19 -9.06 -9.13 5.68
C VAL A 19 -9.66 -8.44 6.91
N TYR A 20 -9.82 -7.11 6.91
CA TYR A 20 -10.41 -6.39 8.05
C TYR A 20 -11.91 -6.62 8.19
N THR A 21 -12.65 -6.74 7.08
CA THR A 21 -14.05 -7.16 7.11
C THR A 21 -14.16 -8.59 7.62
N SER A 22 -13.28 -9.49 7.17
CA SER A 22 -13.23 -10.88 7.66
C SER A 22 -12.92 -10.96 9.16
N MET A 23 -12.15 -10.02 9.72
CA MET A 23 -11.98 -9.93 11.18
C MET A 23 -13.30 -9.60 11.88
N CYS A 24 -14.08 -8.68 11.32
CA CYS A 24 -15.41 -8.31 11.85
C CYS A 24 -16.41 -9.48 11.78
N GLU A 25 -16.29 -10.33 10.74
CA GLU A 25 -17.12 -11.52 10.53
C GLU A 25 -16.69 -12.72 11.39
N GLY A 26 -15.51 -12.65 12.01
CA GLY A 26 -14.95 -13.70 12.86
C GLY A 26 -14.16 -14.78 12.11
N ASP A 27 -13.84 -14.55 10.84
CA ASP A 27 -13.07 -15.48 10.00
C ASP A 27 -11.55 -15.27 10.15
N MET A 28 -11.12 -14.12 10.70
CA MET A 28 -9.72 -13.76 10.91
C MET A 28 -9.51 -13.23 12.33
N ASP A 29 -8.61 -13.84 13.09
CA ASP A 29 -8.36 -13.44 14.48
C ASP A 29 -7.34 -12.29 14.61
N LEU A 30 -6.35 -12.22 13.70
CA LEU A 30 -5.21 -11.32 13.83
C LEU A 30 -4.65 -10.91 12.46
N VAL A 31 -4.48 -9.60 12.29
CA VAL A 31 -3.62 -9.01 11.26
C VAL A 31 -2.51 -8.23 11.97
N HIS A 32 -1.26 -8.57 11.68
CA HIS A 32 -0.10 -8.03 12.41
C HIS A 32 0.63 -6.91 11.65
N GLU A 33 0.27 -6.66 10.39
CA GLU A 33 0.85 -5.59 9.57
C GLU A 33 -0.26 -4.70 9.00
N VAL A 34 -0.77 -3.79 9.85
CA VAL A 34 -1.69 -2.73 9.43
C VAL A 34 -0.87 -1.52 8.97
N TRP A 35 -0.44 -1.55 7.71
CA TRP A 35 0.29 -0.44 7.10
C TRP A 35 -0.64 0.77 6.89
N GLN A 36 -0.35 1.88 7.57
CA GLN A 36 -1.26 3.04 7.64
C GLN A 36 -1.62 3.63 6.27
N GLY A 37 -0.69 3.69 5.32
CA GLY A 37 -0.90 4.30 4.01
C GLY A 37 -1.81 3.44 3.12
N ALA A 38 -1.54 2.15 3.02
CA ALA A 38 -2.34 1.22 2.22
C ALA A 38 -3.66 0.83 2.89
N PHE A 39 -3.61 0.51 4.18
CA PHE A 39 -4.67 -0.25 4.85
C PHE A 39 -5.42 0.51 5.93
N GLY A 40 -4.94 1.71 6.31
CA GLY A 40 -5.53 2.52 7.40
C GLY A 40 -7.03 2.75 7.21
N VAL A 41 -7.47 3.15 6.02
CA VAL A 41 -8.90 3.39 5.73
C VAL A 41 -9.77 2.15 5.96
N ALA A 42 -9.34 0.98 5.48
CA ALA A 42 -10.10 -0.25 5.60
C ALA A 42 -10.12 -0.79 7.03
N PHE A 43 -9.01 -0.65 7.75
CA PHE A 43 -8.88 -1.03 9.15
C PHE A 43 -9.72 -0.13 10.07
N GLU A 44 -9.55 1.19 9.95
CA GLU A 44 -10.23 2.20 10.79
C GLU A 44 -11.76 2.09 10.65
N GLU A 45 -12.28 1.78 9.45
CA GLU A 45 -13.71 1.54 9.24
C GLU A 45 -14.27 0.42 10.16
N GLN A 46 -13.52 -0.66 10.37
CA GLN A 46 -13.98 -1.78 11.20
C GLN A 46 -13.74 -1.54 12.69
N VAL A 47 -12.71 -0.76 13.04
CA VAL A 47 -12.49 -0.28 14.40
C VAL A 47 -13.63 0.65 14.82
N ASP A 48 -14.04 1.59 13.96
CA ASP A 48 -15.15 2.53 14.22
C ASP A 48 -16.50 1.82 14.39
N LYS A 49 -16.70 0.69 13.70
CA LYS A 49 -17.87 -0.19 13.90
C LYS A 49 -17.84 -0.96 15.23
N GLY A 50 -16.68 -1.01 15.90
CA GLY A 50 -16.49 -1.66 17.20
C GLY A 50 -16.36 -3.19 17.14
N CYS A 51 -16.18 -3.78 15.96
CA CYS A 51 -15.95 -5.23 15.82
C CYS A 51 -14.47 -5.62 15.74
N VAL A 52 -13.59 -4.68 15.35
CA VAL A 52 -12.14 -4.86 15.37
C VAL A 52 -11.53 -3.99 16.45
N ILE A 53 -10.48 -4.49 17.12
CA ILE A 53 -9.75 -3.77 18.17
C ILE A 53 -8.37 -3.41 17.63
N ASP A 54 -8.00 -2.13 17.73
CA ASP A 54 -6.62 -1.69 17.60
C ASP A 54 -5.83 -2.13 18.85
N ALA A 55 -5.10 -3.24 18.71
CA ALA A 55 -4.48 -3.92 19.83
C ALA A 55 -3.11 -3.35 20.21
N ALA A 56 -2.31 -2.94 19.22
CA ALA A 56 -0.94 -2.48 19.44
C ALA A 56 -0.37 -1.78 18.21
N THR A 57 0.53 -0.82 18.45
CA THR A 57 1.36 -0.18 17.42
C THR A 57 2.79 -0.69 17.55
N HIS A 58 3.36 -1.23 16.47
CA HIS A 58 4.78 -1.55 16.40
C HIS A 58 5.64 -0.27 16.52
N ASP A 59 6.83 -0.37 17.12
CA ASP A 59 7.82 0.73 17.11
C ASP A 59 8.50 0.83 15.73
N ALA A 60 7.68 1.12 14.71
CA ALA A 60 8.05 1.24 13.32
C ALA A 60 7.41 2.50 12.73
N LYS A 61 8.09 3.11 11.77
CA LYS A 61 7.54 4.18 10.93
C LYS A 61 7.46 3.66 9.51
N THR A 62 6.30 3.82 8.91
CA THR A 62 6.00 3.32 7.57
C THR A 62 5.90 4.47 6.58
N ARG A 63 6.23 4.19 5.32
CA ARG A 63 6.01 5.07 4.19
C ARG A 63 5.74 4.21 2.97
N GLU A 64 4.62 4.46 2.32
CA GLU A 64 4.14 3.70 1.16
C GLU A 64 3.83 4.73 0.07
N GLU A 65 4.66 4.79 -0.96
CA GLU A 65 4.62 5.87 -1.93
C GLU A 65 5.27 5.42 -3.24
N TRP A 66 5.10 6.23 -4.28
CA TRP A 66 5.87 6.09 -5.51
C TRP A 66 7.36 6.25 -5.19
N TRP A 67 8.17 5.38 -5.79
CA TRP A 67 9.60 5.32 -5.54
C TRP A 67 10.38 5.11 -6.82
N TYR A 68 11.58 5.68 -6.87
CA TYR A 68 12.53 5.52 -7.95
C TYR A 68 13.92 5.20 -7.38
N PRO A 69 14.76 4.43 -8.11
CA PRO A 69 16.14 4.19 -7.71
C PRO A 69 17.00 5.45 -7.88
N SER A 70 17.95 5.66 -6.97
CA SER A 70 18.70 6.92 -6.86
C SER A 70 19.43 7.36 -8.12
N TYR A 71 19.83 6.43 -9.01
CA TYR A 71 20.48 6.77 -10.28
C TYR A 71 19.57 7.58 -11.23
N ILE A 72 18.26 7.63 -10.99
CA ILE A 72 17.33 8.45 -11.77
C ILE A 72 17.57 9.93 -11.51
N GLU A 73 18.08 10.33 -10.34
CA GLU A 73 18.40 11.72 -10.03
C GLU A 73 19.47 12.30 -10.98
N ASP A 74 20.35 11.46 -11.53
CA ASP A 74 21.39 11.87 -12.49
C ASP A 74 20.80 12.30 -13.85
N VAL A 75 19.62 11.78 -14.21
CA VAL A 75 18.98 11.98 -15.52
C VAL A 75 17.67 12.77 -15.44
N CYS A 76 17.07 12.87 -14.25
CA CYS A 76 15.92 13.71 -13.94
C CYS A 76 16.27 14.63 -12.75
N PRO A 77 17.11 15.66 -12.97
CA PRO A 77 17.47 16.60 -11.92
C PRO A 77 16.23 17.39 -11.48
N GLY A 78 15.89 17.34 -10.20
CA GLY A 78 14.69 17.99 -9.63
C GLY A 78 13.83 17.03 -8.80
N LEU A 79 14.01 15.72 -8.99
CA LEU A 79 13.51 14.73 -8.04
C LEU A 79 14.07 14.99 -6.63
N PRO A 80 13.33 14.67 -5.55
CA PRO A 80 12.06 13.91 -5.49
C PRO A 80 10.79 14.74 -5.72
N ASP A 81 10.85 15.97 -6.22
CA ASP A 81 9.64 16.74 -6.50
C ASP A 81 8.77 16.03 -7.56
N TRP A 82 7.49 15.84 -7.26
CA TRP A 82 6.55 15.19 -8.17
C TRP A 82 6.33 16.02 -9.43
N GLN A 83 6.51 17.34 -9.38
CA GLN A 83 6.44 18.20 -10.55
C GLN A 83 7.62 17.94 -11.48
N ALA A 84 8.83 17.77 -10.94
CA ALA A 84 10.00 17.36 -11.72
C ALA A 84 9.83 15.95 -12.31
N LEU A 85 9.24 15.01 -11.54
CA LEU A 85 8.87 13.68 -12.08
C LEU A 85 7.95 13.81 -13.31
N ASN A 86 6.98 14.73 -13.27
CA ASN A 86 6.08 14.97 -14.38
C ASN A 86 6.79 15.60 -15.59
N GLU A 87 7.70 16.55 -15.38
CA GLU A 87 8.54 17.12 -16.45
C GLU A 87 9.42 16.05 -17.13
N CYS A 88 9.78 15.01 -16.37
CA CYS A 88 10.56 13.87 -16.84
C CYS A 88 9.72 12.69 -17.38
N ALA A 89 8.38 12.80 -17.45
CA ALA A 89 7.49 11.67 -17.71
C ALA A 89 7.81 10.91 -19.01
N GLU A 90 8.22 11.61 -20.07
CA GLU A 90 8.59 11.01 -21.35
C GLU A 90 9.74 9.99 -21.23
N MET A 91 10.67 10.18 -20.28
CA MET A 91 11.76 9.23 -20.04
C MET A 91 11.28 7.90 -19.47
N PHE A 92 10.11 7.90 -18.82
CA PHE A 92 9.49 6.70 -18.25
C PHE A 92 8.47 6.05 -19.19
N ALA A 93 8.34 6.53 -20.42
CA ALA A 93 7.40 5.98 -21.38
C ALA A 93 7.80 4.56 -21.83
N THR A 94 6.80 3.71 -22.04
CA THR A 94 6.95 2.37 -22.60
C THR A 94 6.16 2.26 -23.91
N PRO A 95 6.40 1.25 -24.76
CA PRO A 95 5.72 1.13 -26.05
C PRO A 95 4.18 1.13 -25.97
N ASP A 96 3.65 0.66 -24.84
CA ASP A 96 2.21 0.55 -24.55
C ASP A 96 1.64 1.73 -23.74
N SER A 97 2.45 2.69 -23.30
CA SER A 97 1.99 3.81 -22.48
C SER A 97 1.40 4.98 -23.29
N GLY A 98 1.36 4.87 -24.62
CA GLY A 98 0.79 5.91 -25.50
C GLY A 98 1.52 7.25 -25.43
N GLY A 99 2.83 7.24 -25.12
CA GLY A 99 3.65 8.44 -24.97
C GLY A 99 3.63 9.06 -23.57
N LYS A 100 2.83 8.50 -22.64
CA LYS A 100 2.83 8.91 -21.23
C LYS A 100 3.94 8.21 -20.46
N GLY A 101 4.36 8.76 -19.32
CA GLY A 101 5.19 8.01 -18.38
C GLY A 101 4.45 6.77 -17.88
N ARG A 102 5.18 5.69 -17.56
CA ARG A 102 4.61 4.50 -16.95
C ARG A 102 4.99 4.43 -15.47
N PHE A 103 3.96 4.41 -14.62
CA PHE A 103 4.09 4.04 -13.21
C PHE A 103 3.74 2.56 -13.05
N LEU A 104 4.61 1.81 -12.37
CA LEU A 104 4.37 0.40 -12.06
C LEU A 104 3.96 0.29 -10.59
N GLY A 105 2.65 0.30 -10.35
CA GLY A 105 2.07 0.13 -9.02
C GLY A 105 2.24 -1.29 -8.47
N GLY A 106 2.00 -1.44 -7.16
CA GLY A 106 1.88 -2.74 -6.53
C GLY A 106 0.59 -3.48 -6.95
N PRO A 107 0.34 -4.66 -6.36
CA PRO A 107 -0.97 -5.31 -6.42
C PRO A 107 -2.13 -4.35 -6.11
N VAL A 108 -3.26 -4.57 -6.77
CA VAL A 108 -4.44 -3.68 -6.71
C VAL A 108 -5.06 -3.58 -5.31
N ASP A 109 -4.76 -4.52 -4.43
CA ASP A 109 -5.25 -4.57 -3.05
C ASP A 109 -4.36 -3.81 -2.06
N TRP A 110 -3.24 -3.19 -2.51
CA TRP A 110 -2.34 -2.40 -1.66
C TRP A 110 -2.71 -0.92 -1.64
N LEU A 111 -2.50 -0.18 -2.73
CA LEU A 111 -2.68 1.28 -2.76
C LEU A 111 -3.87 1.68 -3.64
N LYS A 112 -4.99 2.07 -3.02
CA LYS A 112 -6.24 2.47 -3.68
C LYS A 112 -6.26 3.90 -4.25
N GLY A 113 -5.09 4.48 -4.52
CA GLY A 113 -4.96 5.86 -5.03
C GLY A 113 -4.02 6.01 -6.23
N ASP A 114 -3.34 4.94 -6.62
CA ASP A 114 -2.31 5.01 -7.66
C ASP A 114 -2.92 5.26 -9.05
N GLN A 115 -4.09 4.71 -9.34
CA GLN A 115 -4.77 4.95 -10.62
C GLN A 115 -5.19 6.41 -10.76
N GLU A 116 -5.80 6.99 -9.73
CA GLU A 116 -6.23 8.38 -9.74
C GLU A 116 -5.03 9.34 -9.87
N ARG A 117 -3.92 9.01 -9.21
CA ARG A 117 -2.65 9.76 -9.30
C ARG A 117 -2.02 9.67 -10.69
N VAL A 118 -2.10 8.50 -11.34
CA VAL A 118 -1.65 8.32 -12.74
C VAL A 118 -2.57 9.05 -13.72
N GLU A 119 -3.88 9.11 -13.48
CA GLU A 119 -4.82 9.78 -14.39
C GLU A 119 -4.61 11.30 -14.47
N VAL A 120 -4.20 11.93 -13.37
CA VAL A 120 -3.80 13.35 -13.35
C VAL A 120 -2.37 13.58 -13.84
N TRP A 121 -1.63 12.51 -14.10
CA TRP A 121 -0.25 12.49 -14.61
C TRP A 121 -0.24 12.13 -16.10
N ALA A 122 -0.47 13.12 -16.97
CA ALA A 122 -0.07 13.18 -18.40
C ALA A 122 -0.79 14.31 -19.15
#